data_AF-A0A146LYD2-F1
#
_entry.id   AF-A0A146LYD2-F1
#
_cell.length_a   1.000
_cell.length_b   1.000
_cell.length_c   1.000
_cell.angle_alpha   90.00
_cell.angle_beta   90.00
_cell.angle_gamma   90.00
#
_symmetry.space_group_name_H-M   'P 1'
#
loop_
_entity.id
_entity.type
_entity.pdbx_description
1 polymer ?
#
loop_
_entity_poly.entity_id
_entity_poly.type
_entity_poly.pdbx_seq_one_letter_code
_entity_poly.pdbx_strand_id
1 'polypeptide(L)'
;MLASLSSSTNPKFCLASRIKEYLHMTTDIRRGEDFLFITSTKPHKRAKKQTLSRWIKSTMEDAGLDCSIFKPHSTRHAATSDALRKGVSIDTIRKTAGWSNTSDTFFKFYNRPLAQTEKQFFQT
;
A
#
# COMPACT_ATOMS: atom_id res chain seq x y z
N MET A 1 -10.42 -17.38 -6.12
CA MET A 1 -10.34 -16.99 -7.54
C MET A 1 -9.91 -15.53 -7.58
N LEU A 2 -8.67 -15.28 -7.99
CA LEU A 2 -8.03 -13.96 -7.99
C LEU A 2 -8.49 -13.17 -9.21
N ALA A 3 -9.34 -12.16 -9.02
CA ALA A 3 -9.61 -11.08 -9.98
C ALA A 3 -10.43 -10.03 -9.21
N SER A 4 -10.07 -8.75 -9.11
CA SER A 4 -9.45 -7.90 -10.11
C SER A 4 -8.45 -6.94 -9.44
N LEU A 5 -7.16 -7.22 -9.61
CA LEU A 5 -6.28 -6.08 -9.88
C LEU A 5 -6.71 -5.64 -11.27
N SER A 6 -7.49 -4.57 -11.34
CA SER A 6 -7.74 -3.84 -12.59
C SER A 6 -6.43 -3.84 -13.37
N SER A 7 -6.44 -4.49 -14.53
CA SER A 7 -5.36 -4.37 -15.50
C SER A 7 -5.33 -2.89 -15.85
N SER A 8 -4.52 -2.13 -15.11
CA SER A 8 -4.21 -0.77 -15.47
C SER A 8 -3.56 -0.90 -16.83
N THR A 9 -4.24 -0.40 -17.86
CA THR A 9 -3.77 -0.39 -19.25
C THR A 9 -2.40 0.29 -19.39
N ASN A 10 -1.96 1.01 -18.36
CA ASN A 10 -0.63 1.56 -18.21
C ASN A 10 0.28 0.64 -17.34
N PRO A 11 1.32 0.02 -17.94
CA PRO A 11 2.30 -0.80 -17.22
C PRO A 11 3.04 -0.11 -16.07
N LYS A 12 3.00 1.24 -15.98
CA LYS A 12 3.58 2.00 -14.87
C LYS A 12 2.79 1.84 -13.57
N PHE A 13 1.49 1.54 -13.65
CA PHE A 13 0.63 1.35 -12.48
C PHE A 13 0.33 -0.13 -12.18
N CYS A 14 0.80 -1.05 -13.01
CA CYS A 14 0.67 -2.47 -12.75
C CYS A 14 1.75 -2.95 -11.78
N LEU A 15 1.34 -3.29 -10.56
CA LEU A 15 2.25 -3.78 -9.52
C LEU A 15 3.04 -5.02 -9.96
N ALA A 16 2.40 -5.97 -10.65
CA ALA A 16 3.06 -7.18 -11.13
C ALA A 16 4.17 -6.86 -12.14
N SER A 17 3.92 -5.94 -13.07
CA SER A 17 4.92 -5.50 -14.04
C SER A 17 6.09 -4.78 -13.34
N ARG A 18 5.81 -3.90 -12.37
CA ARG A 18 6.86 -3.19 -11.62
C ARG A 18 7.71 -4.12 -10.75
N ILE A 19 7.11 -5.14 -10.13
CA ILE A 19 7.88 -6.14 -9.37
C ILE A 19 8.81 -6.92 -10.30
N LYS A 20 8.34 -7.35 -11.47
CA LYS A 20 9.18 -8.06 -12.46
C LYS A 20 10.36 -7.20 -12.93
N GLU A 21 10.10 -5.95 -13.27
CA GLU A 21 11.12 -4.99 -13.68
C GLU A 21 12.14 -4.74 -12.55
N TYR A 22 11.66 -4.52 -11.32
CA TYR A 22 12.54 -4.35 -10.16
C TYR A 22 13.43 -5.57 -9.91
N LEU A 23 12.89 -6.80 -10.01
CA LEU A 23 13.67 -8.02 -9.91
C LEU A 23 14.76 -8.07 -11.00
N HIS A 24 14.39 -7.78 -12.24
CA HIS A 24 15.32 -7.72 -13.36
C HIS A 24 16.45 -6.71 -13.13
N MET A 25 16.12 -5.46 -12.77
CA MET A 25 17.09 -4.39 -12.51
C MET A 25 18.01 -4.65 -11.32
N THR A 26 17.59 -5.47 -10.36
CA THR A 26 18.38 -5.76 -9.15
C THR A 26 19.18 -7.05 -9.24
N THR A 27 19.08 -7.82 -10.34
CA THR A 27 19.70 -9.15 -10.51
C THR A 27 21.18 -9.17 -10.11
N ASP A 28 21.99 -8.28 -10.69
CA ASP A 28 23.45 -8.31 -10.53
C ASP A 28 23.91 -7.88 -9.12
N ILE A 29 23.09 -7.10 -8.42
CA ILE A 29 23.43 -6.54 -7.11
C ILE A 29 22.89 -7.38 -5.95
N ARG A 30 22.05 -8.41 -6.22
CA ARG A 30 21.45 -9.27 -5.19
C ARG A 30 22.44 -10.17 -4.48
N ARG A 31 23.47 -10.68 -5.16
CA ARG A 31 24.57 -11.48 -4.57
C ARG A 31 24.11 -12.52 -3.53
N GLY A 32 23.03 -13.25 -3.84
CA GLY A 32 22.44 -14.28 -2.96
C GLY A 32 21.36 -13.80 -1.97
N GLU A 33 20.86 -12.56 -2.08
CA GLU A 33 19.71 -12.09 -1.29
C GLU A 33 18.38 -12.52 -1.94
N ASP A 34 17.70 -13.48 -1.29
CA ASP A 34 16.42 -14.04 -1.76
C ASP A 34 15.19 -13.18 -1.42
N PHE A 35 15.36 -12.18 -0.54
CA PHE A 35 14.27 -11.27 -0.18
C PHE A 35 13.94 -10.32 -1.35
N LEU A 36 12.65 -10.04 -1.53
CA LEU A 36 12.20 -9.13 -2.59
C LEU A 36 12.94 -7.79 -2.50
N PHE A 37 12.83 -7.08 -1.38
CA PHE A 37 13.44 -5.76 -1.22
C PHE A 37 14.88 -5.82 -0.69
N ILE A 38 15.80 -5.16 -1.39
CA ILE A 38 17.20 -4.97 -0.99
C ILE A 38 17.51 -3.47 -0.88
N THR A 39 18.49 -3.09 -0.07
CA THR A 39 18.92 -1.69 0.08
C THR A 39 19.56 -1.16 -1.20
N SER A 40 19.29 0.11 -1.54
CA SER A 40 19.85 0.78 -2.72
C SER A 40 21.34 1.15 -2.56
N THR A 41 21.86 1.14 -1.33
CA THR A 41 23.26 1.44 -1.01
C THR A 41 24.04 0.17 -0.68
N LYS A 42 25.34 0.18 -0.97
CA LYS A 42 26.26 -0.91 -0.59
C LYS A 42 26.45 -0.96 0.95
N PRO A 43 26.63 -2.15 1.54
CA PRO A 43 26.40 -3.46 0.93
C PRO A 43 24.90 -3.67 0.66
N HIS A 44 24.53 -4.10 -0.55
CA HIS A 44 23.14 -4.36 -0.92
C HIS A 44 22.63 -5.59 -0.18
N LYS A 45 21.79 -5.37 0.84
CA LYS A 45 21.28 -6.41 1.76
C LYS A 45 19.77 -6.32 1.87
N ARG A 46 19.11 -7.37 2.39
CA ARG A 46 17.67 -7.32 2.65
C ARG A 46 17.26 -6.03 3.37
N ALA A 47 16.24 -5.35 2.85
CA ALA A 47 15.67 -4.19 3.49
C ALA A 47 14.97 -4.61 4.80
N LYS A 48 15.40 -4.03 5.93
CA LYS A 48 14.75 -4.29 7.22
C LYS A 48 13.39 -3.60 7.29
N LYS A 49 12.53 -4.04 8.21
CA LYS A 49 11.22 -3.41 8.50
C LYS A 49 11.30 -1.88 8.64
N GLN A 50 12.32 -1.38 9.34
CA GLN A 50 12.51 0.05 9.55
C GLN A 50 12.82 0.80 8.25
N THR A 51 13.63 0.21 7.36
CA THR A 51 13.93 0.77 6.03
C THR A 51 12.67 0.87 5.18
N LEU A 52 11.89 -0.22 5.12
CA LEU A 52 10.62 -0.23 4.38
C LEU A 52 9.63 0.81 4.92
N SER A 53 9.52 0.94 6.24
CA SER A 53 8.69 1.96 6.88
C SER A 53 9.11 3.39 6.50
N ARG A 54 10.42 3.65 6.44
CA ARG A 54 10.96 4.95 5.99
C ARG A 54 10.67 5.21 4.52
N TRP A 55 10.81 4.22 3.65
CA TRP A 55 10.48 4.38 2.23
C TRP A 55 9.01 4.70 2.03
N ILE A 56 8.10 4.01 2.72
CA ILE A 56 6.66 4.33 2.65
C ILE A 56 6.40 5.76 3.13
N LYS A 57 7.00 6.16 4.26
CA LYS A 57 6.86 7.54 4.79
C LYS A 57 7.38 8.58 3.79
N SER A 58 8.54 8.36 3.19
CA SER A 58 9.11 9.25 2.16
C SER A 58 8.19 9.35 0.96
N THR A 59 7.70 8.21 0.43
CA THR A 59 6.76 8.21 -0.70
C THR A 59 5.45 8.94 -0.38
N MET A 60 4.97 8.86 0.87
CA MET A 60 3.81 9.62 1.32
C MET A 60 4.11 11.13 1.36
N GLU A 61 5.28 11.52 1.86
CA GLU A 61 5.75 12.92 1.88
C GLU A 61 5.90 13.48 0.46
N ASP A 62 6.52 12.71 -0.44
CA ASP A 62 6.68 13.05 -1.86
C ASP A 62 5.33 13.21 -2.57
N ALA A 63 4.30 12.49 -2.11
CA ALA A 63 2.92 12.62 -2.59
C ALA A 63 2.14 13.78 -1.95
N GLY A 64 2.78 14.58 -1.09
CA GLY A 64 2.17 15.74 -0.42
C GLY A 64 1.31 15.40 0.79
N LEU A 65 1.41 14.19 1.35
CA LEU A 65 0.67 13.81 2.55
C LEU A 65 1.36 14.34 3.80
N ASP A 66 0.58 14.88 4.75
CA ASP A 66 1.09 15.25 6.06
C ASP A 66 1.42 13.99 6.89
N CYS A 67 2.70 13.64 6.93
CA CYS A 67 3.22 12.50 7.67
C CYS A 67 3.32 12.73 9.20
N SER A 68 2.97 13.91 9.71
CA SER A 68 2.70 14.13 11.13
C SER A 68 1.40 13.45 11.55
N ILE A 69 0.40 13.45 10.67
CA ILE A 69 -0.93 12.85 10.84
C ILE A 69 -0.95 11.42 10.30
N PHE A 70 -0.59 11.23 9.03
CA PHE A 70 -0.65 9.94 8.36
C PHE A 70 0.66 9.17 8.51
N LYS A 71 0.59 7.95 9.04
CA LYS A 71 1.76 7.09 9.20
C LYS A 71 1.77 6.02 8.11
N PRO A 72 2.88 5.31 7.89
CA PRO A 72 2.93 4.21 6.92
C PRO A 72 1.76 3.20 7.04
N HIS A 73 1.28 2.94 8.26
CA HIS A 73 0.15 2.05 8.50
C HIS A 73 -1.21 2.59 7.99
N SER A 74 -1.34 3.92 7.85
CA SER A 74 -2.54 4.56 7.29
C SER A 74 -2.83 4.11 5.86
N THR A 75 -1.81 3.68 5.10
CA THR A 75 -1.98 3.09 3.76
C THR A 75 -2.88 1.85 3.79
N ARG A 76 -2.71 1.00 4.80
CA ARG A 76 -3.53 -0.20 5.00
C ARG A 76 -4.97 0.15 5.38
N HIS A 77 -5.15 1.17 6.22
CA HIS A 77 -6.48 1.67 6.58
C HIS A 77 -7.21 2.20 5.34
N ALA A 78 -6.53 3.06 4.57
CA ALA A 78 -7.08 3.65 3.36
C ALA A 78 -7.46 2.59 2.33
N ALA A 79 -6.58 1.63 2.04
CA ALA A 79 -6.82 0.58 1.06
C ALA A 79 -8.01 -0.32 1.42
N THR A 80 -8.10 -0.77 2.68
CA THR A 80 -9.18 -1.65 3.12
C THR A 80 -10.52 -0.91 3.24
N SER A 81 -10.51 0.35 3.67
CA SER A 81 -11.72 1.19 3.67
C SER A 81 -12.20 1.47 2.25
N ASP A 82 -11.28 1.70 1.30
CA ASP A 82 -11.61 1.91 -0.10
C ASP A 82 -12.21 0.68 -0.77
N ALA A 83 -11.65 -0.51 -0.48
CA ALA A 83 -12.21 -1.77 -0.94
C ALA A 83 -13.67 -1.93 -0.49
N LEU A 84 -13.96 -1.65 0.79
CA LEU A 84 -15.34 -1.72 1.30
C LEU A 84 -16.25 -0.73 0.58
N ARG A 85 -15.83 0.53 0.42
CA ARG A 85 -16.60 1.55 -0.30
C ARG A 85 -16.86 1.18 -1.76
N LYS A 86 -15.96 0.44 -2.39
CA LYS A 86 -16.12 -0.11 -3.74
C LYS A 86 -16.96 -1.39 -3.80
N GLY A 87 -17.57 -1.80 -2.68
CA GLY A 87 -18.47 -2.95 -2.60
C GLY A 87 -17.77 -4.31 -2.47
N VAL A 88 -16.47 -4.34 -2.18
CA VAL A 88 -15.78 -5.61 -1.89
C VAL A 88 -16.33 -6.18 -0.58
N SER A 89 -16.71 -7.46 -0.58
CA SER A 89 -17.28 -8.10 0.60
C SER A 89 -16.30 -8.10 1.78
N ILE A 90 -16.85 -7.96 3.00
CA ILE A 90 -16.04 -7.96 4.22
C ILE A 90 -15.21 -9.23 4.37
N ASP A 91 -15.74 -10.39 3.98
CA ASP A 91 -15.02 -11.66 4.06
C ASP A 91 -13.81 -11.68 3.12
N THR A 92 -13.94 -11.09 1.92
CA THR A 92 -12.82 -10.93 1.00
C THR A 92 -11.77 -9.96 1.56
N ILE A 93 -12.19 -8.87 2.18
CA ILE A 93 -11.29 -7.90 2.82
C ILE A 93 -10.55 -8.56 3.98
N ARG A 94 -11.26 -9.27 4.87
CA ARG A 94 -10.66 -10.01 6.00
C ARG A 94 -9.64 -11.02 5.52
N LYS A 95 -10.01 -11.85 4.55
CA LYS A 95 -9.11 -12.86 3.98
C LYS A 95 -7.86 -12.23 3.35
N THR A 96 -8.03 -11.18 2.55
CA THR A 96 -6.91 -10.50 1.88
C THR A 96 -5.99 -9.77 2.86
N ALA A 97 -6.56 -9.19 3.92
CA ALA A 97 -5.81 -8.49 4.96
C ALA A 97 -5.19 -9.44 6.00
N GLY A 98 -5.56 -10.72 6.01
CA GLY A 98 -5.08 -11.70 7.00
C GLY A 98 -5.77 -11.58 8.36
N TRP A 99 -7.04 -11.18 8.40
CA TRP A 99 -7.90 -11.25 9.58
C TRP A 99 -8.71 -12.54 9.59
N SER A 100 -9.07 -13.04 10.77
CA SER A 100 -10.04 -14.14 10.89
C SER A 100 -11.42 -13.70 10.39
N ASN A 101 -12.19 -14.66 9.88
CA ASN A 101 -13.52 -14.41 9.31
C ASN A 101 -14.49 -13.77 10.32
N THR A 102 -14.31 -14.04 11.60
CA THR A 102 -15.14 -13.51 12.70
C THR A 102 -14.56 -12.23 13.33
N SER A 103 -13.45 -11.70 12.83
CA SER A 103 -12.79 -10.55 13.46
C SER A 103 -13.54 -9.24 13.24
N ASP A 104 -13.75 -8.49 14.32
CA ASP A 104 -14.22 -7.10 14.26
C ASP A 104 -13.10 -6.08 14.00
N THR A 105 -11.85 -6.53 13.89
CA THR A 105 -10.66 -5.66 13.78
C THR A 105 -10.82 -4.62 12.69
N PHE A 106 -11.38 -5.01 11.54
CA PHE A 106 -11.62 -4.11 10.44
C PHE A 106 -12.54 -2.94 10.83
N PHE A 107 -13.72 -3.24 11.37
CA PHE A 107 -14.71 -2.22 11.72
C PHE A 107 -14.24 -1.32 12.86
N LYS A 108 -13.54 -1.88 13.85
CA LYS A 108 -13.05 -1.14 15.02
C LYS A 108 -11.87 -0.22 14.67
N PHE A 109 -10.91 -0.70 13.88
CA PHE A 109 -9.61 -0.03 13.76
C PHE A 109 -9.22 0.42 12.36
N TYR A 110 -9.80 -0.15 11.29
CA TYR A 110 -9.33 0.07 9.92
C TYR A 110 -10.33 0.80 9.03
N ASN A 111 -11.64 0.60 9.21
CA ASN A 111 -12.68 1.29 8.45
C ASN A 111 -12.72 2.77 8.82
N ARG A 112 -12.13 3.63 7.99
CA ARG A 112 -12.02 5.07 8.22
C ARG A 112 -12.93 5.82 7.23
N PRO A 113 -13.75 6.77 7.71
CA PRO A 113 -14.55 7.62 6.83
C PRO A 113 -13.64 8.52 5.99
N LEU A 114 -14.15 8.98 4.85
CA LEU A 114 -13.53 10.09 4.13
C LEU A 114 -13.77 11.37 4.93
N ALA A 115 -12.80 12.29 4.92
CA ALA A 115 -13.04 13.62 5.45
C ALA A 115 -14.20 14.26 4.68
N GLN A 116 -15.19 14.80 5.38
CA GLN A 116 -16.16 15.67 4.75
C GLN A 116 -15.40 16.91 4.29
N THR A 117 -15.26 17.08 2.98
CA THR A 117 -14.86 18.38 2.46
C THR A 117 -16.02 19.32 2.75
N GLU A 118 -15.81 20.33 3.59
CA GLU A 118 -16.68 21.50 3.58
C GLU A 118 -16.68 22.00 2.14
N LYS A 119 -17.76 21.75 1.41
CA LYS A 119 -18.01 22.43 0.15
C LYS A 119 -18.22 23.89 0.56
N GLN A 120 -17.18 24.71 0.53
CA GLN A 120 -17.34 26.15 0.46
C GLN A 120 -18.12 26.40 -0.84
N PHE A 121 -19.44 26.48 -0.70
CA PHE A 121 -20.31 27.07 -1.70
C PHE A 121 -19.87 28.52 -1.80
N PHE A 122 -18.99 28.82 -2.75
CA PHE A 122 -18.81 30.19 -3.21
C PHE A 122 -20.14 30.57 -3.87
N GLN A 123 -21.02 31.21 -3.10
CA GLN A 123 -22.10 32.01 -3.63
C GLN A 123 -21.48 33.32 -4.13
N THR A 124 -21.45 33.48 -5.45
CA THR A 124 -21.41 34.78 -6.13
C THR A 124 -22.74 34.99 -6.81
#